data_AF-A0A7C9KR10-F1
#
_entry.id   AF-A0A7C9KR10-F1
#
_cell.length_a   1.000
_cell.length_b   1.000
_cell.length_c   1.000
_cell.angle_alpha   90.00
_cell.angle_beta   90.00
_cell.angle_gamma   90.00
#
_symmetry.space_group_name_H-M   'P 1'
#
loop_
_entity.id
_entity.type
_entity.pdbx_description
1 polymer ?
#
loop_
_entity_poly.entity_id
_entity_poly.type
_entity_poly.pdbx_seq_one_letter_code
_entity_poly.pdbx_strand_id
1 'polypeptide(L)'
;MTTATDVTSAWPNRLMLLASVAAFLAGVVGFHWAGDRALMALGLLLAGLVVAVVLGLLSPSGRRFVAFSREATLEAKRVHWPTRKETLQATGIVFVFVFVMALFLWLTDKSLEWVLYDLLLGWK
;
A
#
# COMPACT_ATOMS: atom_id res chain seq x y z
N MET A 1 -11.09 -23.09 -24.71
CA MET A 1 -10.82 -21.64 -24.63
C MET A 1 -12.15 -20.93 -24.38
N THR A 2 -12.52 -20.74 -23.12
CA THR A 2 -13.66 -19.91 -22.74
C THR A 2 -13.10 -18.72 -21.97
N THR A 3 -13.26 -17.57 -22.60
CA THR A 3 -12.70 -16.27 -22.25
C THR A 3 -13.22 -15.77 -20.90
N ALA A 4 -12.35 -15.11 -20.16
CA ALA A 4 -12.52 -14.60 -18.79
C ALA A 4 -13.59 -13.50 -18.61
N THR A 5 -14.60 -13.42 -19.46
CA THR A 5 -15.63 -12.37 -19.48
C THR A 5 -16.98 -12.80 -18.90
N ASP A 6 -17.24 -14.10 -18.72
CA ASP A 6 -18.56 -14.60 -18.26
C ASP A 6 -18.81 -14.52 -16.75
N VAL A 7 -17.78 -14.24 -15.93
CA VAL A 7 -17.90 -14.30 -14.46
C VAL A 7 -18.20 -12.96 -13.78
N THR A 8 -18.33 -11.87 -14.56
CA THR A 8 -18.69 -10.52 -14.06
C THR A 8 -20.06 -10.04 -14.52
N SER A 9 -20.74 -10.75 -15.42
CA SER A 9 -21.93 -10.30 -16.15
C SER A 9 -23.26 -10.64 -15.45
N ALA A 10 -23.24 -11.29 -14.29
CA ALA A 10 -24.43 -11.37 -13.47
C ALA A 10 -24.77 -9.94 -12.99
N TRP A 11 -25.68 -9.26 -13.70
CA TRP A 11 -26.28 -7.98 -13.33
C TRP A 11 -26.53 -7.84 -11.81
N PRO A 12 -27.03 -8.89 -11.10
CA PRO A 12 -27.19 -8.85 -9.65
C PRO A 12 -25.91 -8.55 -8.86
N ASN A 13 -24.75 -9.08 -9.25
CA ASN A 13 -23.49 -8.85 -8.53
C ASN A 13 -23.00 -7.40 -8.66
N ARG A 14 -23.13 -6.83 -9.86
CA ARG A 14 -22.76 -5.43 -10.11
C ARG A 14 -23.67 -4.48 -9.33
N LEU A 15 -24.96 -4.80 -9.25
CA LEU A 15 -25.92 -4.03 -8.45
C LEU A 15 -25.61 -4.07 -6.96
N MET A 16 -25.28 -5.24 -6.40
CA MET A 16 -24.90 -5.36 -4.98
C MET A 16 -23.60 -4.59 -4.67
N LEU A 17 -22.64 -4.57 -5.61
CA LEU A 17 -21.39 -3.83 -5.45
C LEU A 17 -21.60 -2.31 -5.55
N LEU A 18 -22.43 -1.86 -6.48
CA LEU A 18 -22.83 -0.46 -6.56
C LEU A 18 -23.63 -0.05 -5.34
N ALA A 19 -24.50 -0.92 -4.82
CA ALA A 19 -25.25 -0.69 -3.60
C ALA A 19 -24.35 -0.57 -2.36
N SER A 20 -23.28 -1.36 -2.26
CA SER A 20 -22.32 -1.23 -1.15
C SER A 20 -21.56 0.09 -1.20
N VAL A 21 -21.12 0.52 -2.39
CA VAL A 21 -20.49 1.83 -2.59
C VAL A 21 -21.46 2.97 -2.29
N ALA A 22 -22.71 2.86 -2.77
CA ALA A 22 -23.76 3.84 -2.49
C ALA A 22 -24.08 3.93 -0.98
N ALA A 23 -24.13 2.79 -0.27
CA ALA A 23 -24.34 2.75 1.18
C ALA A 23 -23.19 3.42 1.94
N PHE A 24 -21.94 3.23 1.51
CA PHE A 24 -20.79 3.92 2.10
C PHE A 24 -20.88 5.43 1.89
N LEU A 25 -21.17 5.87 0.65
CA LEU A 25 -21.34 7.28 0.33
C LEU A 25 -22.51 7.90 1.10
N ALA A 26 -23.62 7.18 1.26
CA ALA A 26 -24.74 7.62 2.09
C ALA A 26 -24.33 7.81 3.57
N GLY A 27 -23.48 6.92 4.10
CA GLY A 27 -22.89 7.09 5.44
C GLY A 27 -22.01 8.33 5.57
N VAL A 28 -21.17 8.60 4.56
CA VAL A 28 -20.31 9.80 4.51
C VAL A 28 -21.13 11.09 4.37
N VAL A 29 -22.18 11.08 3.55
CA VAL A 29 -23.10 12.21 3.42
C VAL A 29 -23.87 12.43 4.73
N GLY A 30 -24.34 11.36 5.36
CA GLY A 30 -24.98 11.41 6.67
C GLY A 30 -24.08 11.98 7.77
N PHE A 31 -22.78 11.67 7.72
CA PHE A 31 -21.77 12.26 8.60
C PHE A 31 -21.67 13.79 8.42
N HIS A 32 -21.61 14.26 7.18
CA HIS A 32 -21.55 15.70 6.89
C HIS A 32 -22.82 16.46 7.32
N TRP A 33 -23.97 15.80 7.28
CA TRP A 33 -25.25 16.40 7.67
C TRP A 33 -25.47 16.47 9.19
N ALA A 34 -24.77 15.64 9.96
CA ALA A 34 -24.96 15.53 11.41
C ALA A 34 -24.42 16.72 12.23
N GLY A 35 -23.66 17.64 11.62
CA GLY A 35 -23.20 18.89 12.23
C GLY A 35 -22.47 18.70 13.57
N ASP A 36 -22.77 19.54 14.57
CA ASP A 36 -22.13 19.56 15.91
C ASP A 36 -22.41 18.34 16.79
N ARG A 37 -23.30 17.43 16.39
CA ARG A 37 -23.64 16.23 17.18
C ARG A 37 -22.69 15.08 16.85
N ALA A 38 -21.49 15.14 17.42
CA ALA A 38 -20.41 14.18 17.19
C ALA A 38 -20.85 12.70 17.31
N LEU A 39 -21.72 12.37 18.28
CA LEU A 39 -22.22 11.00 18.48
C LEU A 39 -23.11 10.51 17.33
N MET A 40 -23.95 11.39 16.75
CA MET A 40 -24.83 11.04 15.64
C MET A 40 -24.05 10.94 14.32
N ALA A 41 -23.07 11.83 14.12
CA ALA A 41 -22.18 11.80 12.97
C ALA A 41 -21.42 10.47 12.91
N LEU A 42 -20.79 10.08 14.03
CA LEU A 42 -20.08 8.82 14.15
C LEU A 42 -21.01 7.61 13.94
N GLY A 43 -22.23 7.64 14.49
CA GLY A 43 -23.22 6.59 14.31
C GLY A 43 -23.62 6.36 12.85
N LEU A 44 -23.89 7.43 12.08
CA LEU A 44 -24.27 7.35 10.68
C LEU A 44 -23.13 6.86 9.78
N LEU A 45 -21.91 7.32 10.04
CA LEU A 45 -20.73 6.86 9.31
C LEU A 45 -20.45 5.39 9.56
N LEU A 46 -20.47 4.96 10.82
CA LEU A 46 -20.27 3.56 11.19
C LEU A 46 -21.37 2.66 10.66
N ALA A 47 -22.64 3.08 10.73
CA ALA A 47 -23.75 2.32 10.17
C ALA A 47 -23.62 2.16 8.65
N GLY A 48 -23.33 3.24 7.92
CA GLY A 48 -23.10 3.18 6.47
C GLY A 48 -21.89 2.32 6.08
N LEU A 49 -20.80 2.40 6.85
CA LEU A 49 -19.62 1.57 6.67
C LEU A 49 -19.93 0.08 6.91
N VAL A 50 -20.63 -0.25 8.00
CA VAL A 50 -21.01 -1.63 8.32
C VAL A 50 -21.91 -2.20 7.21
N VAL A 51 -22.92 -1.46 6.77
CA VAL A 51 -23.81 -1.90 5.69
C VAL A 51 -23.04 -2.10 4.39
N ALA A 52 -22.14 -1.17 4.03
CA ALA A 52 -21.30 -1.29 2.84
C ALA A 52 -20.39 -2.53 2.90
N VAL A 53 -19.74 -2.77 4.04
CA VAL A 53 -18.86 -3.93 4.23
C VAL A 53 -19.65 -5.23 4.17
N VAL A 54 -20.82 -5.31 4.83
CA VAL A 54 -21.67 -6.50 4.83
C VAL A 54 -22.17 -6.82 3.42
N LEU A 55 -22.70 -5.83 2.70
CA LEU A 55 -23.14 -6.01 1.31
C LEU A 55 -21.98 -6.39 0.38
N GLY A 56 -20.82 -5.75 0.57
CA GLY A 56 -19.60 -6.05 -0.18
C GLY A 56 -19.11 -7.46 0.02
N LEU A 57 -19.03 -7.94 1.27
CA LEU A 57 -18.55 -9.29 1.61
C LEU A 57 -19.55 -10.40 1.27
N LEU A 58 -20.85 -10.14 1.41
CA LEU A 58 -21.91 -11.08 1.00
C LEU A 58 -22.09 -11.14 -0.53
N SER A 59 -21.48 -10.24 -1.29
CA SER A 59 -21.51 -10.31 -2.75
C SER A 59 -20.73 -11.54 -3.26
N PRO A 60 -21.15 -12.16 -4.37
CA PRO A 60 -20.37 -13.19 -5.06
C PRO A 60 -18.90 -12.81 -5.31
N SER A 61 -18.63 -11.54 -5.64
CA SER A 61 -17.26 -11.01 -5.74
C SER A 61 -16.52 -10.92 -4.39
N GLY A 62 -17.20 -10.51 -3.32
CA GLY A 62 -16.61 -10.40 -1.98
C GLY A 62 -16.18 -11.75 -1.42
N ARG A 63 -17.03 -12.78 -1.56
CA ARG A 63 -16.65 -14.15 -1.17
C ARG A 63 -15.44 -14.68 -1.94
N ARG A 64 -15.33 -14.38 -3.24
CA ARG A 64 -14.15 -14.73 -4.04
C ARG A 64 -12.89 -14.02 -3.56
N PHE A 65 -12.98 -12.74 -3.22
CA PHE A 65 -11.85 -11.99 -2.66
C PHE A 65 -11.37 -12.58 -1.33
N VAL A 66 -12.30 -12.98 -0.44
CA VAL A 66 -11.95 -13.64 0.84
C VAL A 66 -11.30 -15.00 0.59
N ALA A 67 -11.84 -15.81 -0.32
CA ALA A 67 -11.25 -17.09 -0.70
C ALA A 67 -9.83 -16.91 -1.28
N PHE A 68 -9.66 -15.97 -2.21
CA PHE A 68 -8.37 -15.61 -2.79
C PHE A 68 -7.37 -15.12 -1.73
N SER A 69 -7.80 -14.29 -0.78
CA SER A 69 -6.94 -13.81 0.31
C SER A 69 -6.47 -14.96 1.20
N ARG A 70 -7.35 -15.93 1.46
CA ARG A 70 -7.01 -17.14 2.20
C ARG A 70 -6.00 -18.00 1.43
N GLU A 71 -6.18 -18.18 0.12
CA GLU A 71 -5.23 -18.89 -0.73
C GLU A 71 -3.88 -18.17 -0.80
N ALA A 72 -3.87 -16.84 -0.96
CA ALA A 72 -2.67 -16.02 -0.98
C ALA A 72 -1.89 -16.11 0.34
N THR A 73 -2.56 -16.15 1.50
CA THR A 73 -1.89 -16.32 2.79
C THR A 73 -1.33 -17.73 2.98
N LEU A 74 -1.99 -18.77 2.45
CA LEU A 74 -1.47 -20.13 2.46
C LEU A 74 -0.23 -20.26 1.56
N GLU A 75 -0.24 -19.62 0.40
CA GLU A 75 0.91 -19.61 -0.51
C GLU A 75 2.06 -18.75 0.04
N ALA A 76 1.76 -17.61 0.65
CA ALA A 76 2.76 -16.78 1.32
C ALA A 76 3.48 -17.51 2.47
N LYS A 77 2.84 -18.53 3.08
CA LYS A 77 3.48 -19.41 4.07
C LYS A 77 4.41 -20.46 3.46
N ARG A 78 4.24 -20.79 2.18
CA ARG A 78 5.12 -21.69 1.42
C ARG A 78 6.36 -20.98 0.87
N VAL A 79 6.31 -19.65 0.80
CA VAL A 79 7.50 -18.85 0.50
C VAL A 79 8.47 -19.04 1.65
N HIS A 80 9.67 -19.50 1.32
CA HIS A 80 10.77 -19.66 2.25
C HIS A 80 11.26 -18.26 2.61
N TRP A 81 10.59 -17.61 3.56
CA TRP A 81 11.00 -16.29 4.02
C TRP A 81 12.42 -16.38 4.57
N PRO A 82 13.36 -15.56 4.06
CA PRO A 82 14.75 -15.59 4.46
C PRO A 82 14.85 -15.48 5.97
N THR A 83 15.78 -16.21 6.57
CA THR A 83 16.00 -16.09 8.02
C THR A 83 16.45 -14.66 8.37
N ARG A 84 16.29 -14.25 9.63
CA ARG A 84 16.78 -12.93 10.10
C ARG A 84 18.27 -12.72 9.76
N LYS A 85 19.06 -13.80 9.75
CA LYS A 85 20.48 -13.79 9.41
C LYS A 85 20.71 -13.47 7.92
N GLU A 86 19.97 -14.13 7.02
CA GLU A 86 20.06 -13.85 5.57
C GLU A 86 19.59 -12.43 5.23
N THR A 87 18.50 -11.97 5.86
CA THR A 87 17.98 -10.61 5.65
C THR A 87 19.00 -9.55 6.10
N LEU A 88 19.62 -9.77 7.26
CA LEU A 88 20.69 -8.90 7.76
C LEU A 88 21.95 -8.98 6.91
N GLN A 89 22.28 -10.15 6.35
CA GLN A 89 23.41 -10.29 5.43
C GLN A 89 23.18 -9.50 4.13
N ALA A 90 22.01 -9.65 3.51
CA ALA A 90 21.66 -8.89 2.31
C ALA A 90 21.67 -7.37 2.57
N THR A 91 21.09 -6.94 3.70
CA THR A 91 21.11 -5.53 4.11
C THR A 91 22.53 -5.04 4.40
N GLY A 92 23.34 -5.86 5.09
CA GLY A 92 24.73 -5.55 5.40
C GLY A 92 25.60 -5.37 4.15
N ILE A 93 25.41 -6.22 3.13
CA ILE A 93 26.08 -6.07 1.83
C ILE A 93 25.75 -4.71 1.21
N VAL A 94 24.47 -4.32 1.20
CA VAL A 94 24.03 -3.01 0.69
C VAL A 94 24.64 -1.86 1.51
N PHE A 95 24.68 -1.99 2.83
CA PHE A 95 25.30 -0.98 3.71
C PHE A 95 26.78 -0.79 3.43
N VAL A 96 27.53 -1.88 3.28
CA VAL A 96 28.96 -1.82 2.93
C VAL A 96 29.14 -1.16 1.57
N PHE A 97 28.31 -1.52 0.58
CA PHE A 97 28.34 -0.91 -0.74
C PHE A 97 28.12 0.61 -0.68
N VAL A 98 27.07 1.06 0.01
CA VAL A 98 26.77 2.49 0.15
C VAL A 98 27.87 3.21 0.93
N PHE A 99 28.45 2.59 1.96
CA PHE A 99 29.57 3.16 2.73
C PHE A 99 30.81 3.38 1.87
N VAL A 100 31.17 2.41 1.01
CA VAL A 100 32.29 2.55 0.06
C VAL A 100 32.03 3.68 -0.93
N MET A 101 30.81 3.77 -1.47
CA MET A 101 30.43 4.86 -2.38
C MET A 101 30.47 6.23 -1.69
N ALA A 102 29.99 6.32 -0.45
CA ALA A 102 30.07 7.55 0.33
C ALA A 102 31.52 7.98 0.58
N LEU A 103 32.40 7.03 0.91
CA LEU A 103 33.82 7.31 1.10
C LEU A 103 34.51 7.75 -0.21
N PHE A 104 34.17 7.09 -1.32
CA PHE A 104 34.69 7.45 -2.64
C PHE A 104 34.28 8.86 -3.07
N LEU A 105 32.99 9.20 -2.90
CA LEU A 105 32.49 10.54 -3.18
C LEU A 105 33.14 11.57 -2.26
N TRP A 106 33.25 11.28 -0.96
CA TRP A 106 33.92 12.17 0.00
C TRP A 106 35.38 12.45 -0.37
N LEU A 107 36.13 11.42 -0.79
CA LEU A 107 37.51 11.59 -1.29
C LEU A 107 37.57 12.43 -2.56
N THR A 108 36.61 12.24 -3.46
CA THR A 108 36.51 13.00 -4.72
C THR A 108 36.20 14.47 -4.45
N ASP A 109 35.26 14.74 -3.54
CA ASP A 109 34.91 16.11 -3.13
C ASP A 109 36.12 16.80 -2.48
N LYS A 110 36.88 16.08 -1.64
CA LYS A 110 38.09 16.59 -1.01
C LYS A 110 39.24 16.82 -1.99
N SER A 111 39.40 15.95 -3.00
CA SER A 111 40.42 16.15 -4.03
C SER A 111 40.07 17.32 -4.94
N LEU A 112 38.79 17.51 -5.28
CA LEU A 112 38.29 18.69 -5.98
C LEU A 112 38.51 19.97 -5.18
N GLU A 113 38.22 19.96 -3.88
CA GLU A 113 38.47 21.08 -2.97
C GLU A 113 39.96 21.46 -2.96
N TRP A 114 40.85 20.48 -2.80
CA TRP A 114 42.30 20.71 -2.80
C TRP A 114 42.79 21.28 -4.14
N VAL A 115 42.43 20.65 -5.27
CA VAL A 115 42.82 21.12 -6.61
C VAL A 115 42.28 22.53 -6.87
N LEU A 116 41.03 22.81 -6.50
CA LEU A 116 40.41 24.11 -6.71
C LEU A 116 41.10 25.20 -5.87
N TYR A 117 41.40 24.94 -4.60
CA TYR A 117 42.08 25.93 -3.77
C TYR A 117 43.52 26.16 -4.19
N ASP A 118 44.29 25.10 -4.50
CA ASP A 118 45.70 25.21 -4.87
C ASP A 118 45.88 25.84 -6.26
N LEU A 119 44.99 25.52 -7.22
CA LEU A 119 45.09 26.03 -8.60
C LEU A 119 44.39 27.38 -8.81
N LEU A 120 43.26 27.62 -8.16
CA LEU A 120 42.39 28.78 -8.44
C LEU A 120 42.54 29.89 -7.39
N LEU A 121 42.81 29.56 -6.13
CA LEU A 121 43.06 30.55 -5.06
C LEU A 121 44.55 30.72 -4.71
N GLY A 122 45.41 29.78 -5.14
CA GLY A 122 46.87 29.81 -4.95
C GLY A 122 47.65 30.78 -5.84
N TRP A 123 46.98 31.61 -6.66
CA TRP A 123 47.64 32.75 -7.31
C TRP A 123 47.77 33.92 -6.32
N LYS A 124 48.71 33.77 -5.39
CA LYS A 124 49.61 34.85 -4.96
C LYS A 124 50.93 34.27 -4.48
#